data_AF-A0A9X6NEA1-F1
#
_entry.id   AF-A0A9X6NEA1-F1
#
_cell.length_a   1.000
_cell.length_b   1.000
_cell.length_c   1.000
_cell.angle_alpha   90.00
_cell.angle_beta   90.00
_cell.angle_gamma   90.00
#
_symmetry.space_group_name_H-M   'P 1'
#
loop_
_entity.id
_entity.type
_entity.pdbx_description
1 polymer ?
#
loop_
_entity_poly.entity_id
_entity_poly.type
_entity_poly.pdbx_seq_one_letter_code
_entity_poly.pdbx_strand_id
1 'polypeptide(L)'
;MTSKIIIAILGLCLASTLISNAEIEAHSAGDEETGKAGEEEPFRMCPCPRNLDPICGSDGRTYSNPCLLECQLHHRNRNLKVRHMGPCEKGEKVDNASLPDL
;
A
#
# COMPACT_ATOMS: atom_id res chain seq x y z
N MET A 1 -20.34 -62.07 -16.62
CA MET A 1 -19.36 -61.41 -15.71
C MET A 1 -18.58 -60.26 -16.38
N THR A 2 -18.85 -59.92 -17.64
CA THR A 2 -18.10 -58.92 -18.42
C THR A 2 -18.68 -57.50 -18.37
N SER A 3 -19.98 -57.29 -18.06
CA SER A 3 -20.55 -55.93 -17.95
C SER A 3 -20.15 -55.17 -16.68
N LYS A 4 -19.84 -55.87 -15.58
CA LYS A 4 -19.45 -55.20 -14.32
C LYS A 4 -18.02 -54.66 -14.34
N ILE A 5 -17.15 -55.21 -15.18
CA ILE A 5 -15.73 -54.82 -15.29
C ILE A 5 -15.57 -53.56 -16.16
N ILE A 6 -16.39 -53.39 -17.20
CA ILE A 6 -16.33 -52.23 -18.10
C ILE A 6 -16.78 -50.94 -17.40
N ILE A 7 -17.74 -51.02 -16.48
CA ILE A 7 -18.20 -49.88 -15.68
C ILE A 7 -17.10 -49.39 -14.73
N ALA A 8 -16.22 -50.28 -14.23
CA ALA A 8 -15.10 -49.90 -13.37
C ALA A 8 -13.98 -49.14 -14.12
N ILE A 9 -13.74 -49.47 -15.40
CA ILE A 9 -12.68 -48.82 -16.21
C ILE A 9 -13.11 -47.42 -16.66
N LEU A 10 -14.38 -47.22 -17.00
CA LEU A 10 -14.91 -45.91 -17.38
C LEU A 10 -15.15 -44.98 -16.17
N GLY A 11 -15.37 -45.54 -14.98
CA GLY A 11 -15.63 -44.77 -13.75
C GLY A 11 -14.39 -44.18 -13.07
N LEU A 12 -13.19 -44.70 -13.35
CA LEU A 12 -11.94 -44.19 -12.77
C LEU A 12 -11.50 -42.83 -13.35
N CYS A 13 -12.07 -42.38 -14.46
CA CYS A 13 -11.74 -41.08 -15.06
C CYS A 13 -12.50 -39.91 -14.42
N LEU A 14 -13.57 -40.17 -13.64
CA LEU A 14 -14.35 -39.12 -12.97
C LEU A 14 -14.05 -38.98 -11.47
N ALA A 15 -13.18 -39.84 -10.92
CA ALA A 15 -12.80 -39.76 -9.50
C ALA A 15 -11.59 -38.85 -9.23
N SER A 16 -10.84 -38.43 -10.26
CA SER A 16 -9.75 -37.46 -10.11
C SER A 16 -10.23 -36.01 -9.96
N THR A 17 -11.49 -35.71 -10.28
CA THR A 17 -12.05 -34.35 -10.11
C THR A 17 -12.66 -34.13 -8.72
N LEU A 18 -12.52 -35.09 -7.79
CA LEU A 18 -12.80 -34.90 -6.37
C LEU A 18 -11.53 -34.80 -5.52
N ILE A 19 -10.43 -34.28 -6.10
CA ILE A 19 -9.64 -33.37 -5.30
C ILE A 19 -10.55 -32.15 -5.17
N SER A 20 -11.29 -32.10 -4.06
CA SER A 20 -11.77 -30.84 -3.54
C SER A 20 -10.55 -29.95 -3.40
N ASN A 21 -10.23 -29.22 -4.48
CA ASN A 21 -9.58 -27.95 -4.37
C ASN A 21 -10.64 -27.09 -3.67
N ALA A 22 -10.71 -27.22 -2.35
CA ALA A 22 -10.99 -26.07 -1.53
C ALA A 22 -9.82 -25.13 -1.85
N GLU A 23 -9.99 -24.32 -2.90
CA GLU A 23 -9.25 -23.09 -3.07
C GLU A 23 -9.38 -22.42 -1.70
N ILE A 24 -8.30 -22.44 -0.93
CA ILE A 24 -8.19 -21.55 0.21
C ILE A 24 -8.11 -20.17 -0.43
N GLU A 25 -9.28 -19.58 -0.72
CA GLU A 25 -9.42 -18.15 -0.79
C GLU A 25 -9.15 -17.65 0.64
N ALA A 26 -7.87 -17.53 0.96
CA ALA A 26 -7.44 -16.52 1.90
C ALA A 26 -7.78 -15.17 1.23
N HIS A 27 -9.06 -14.77 1.29
CA HIS A 27 -9.42 -13.39 1.11
C HIS A 27 -8.83 -12.68 2.31
N SER A 28 -7.59 -12.21 2.13
CA SER A 28 -6.90 -11.39 3.09
C SER A 28 -7.77 -10.15 3.33
N ALA A 29 -8.48 -10.16 4.45
CA ALA A 29 -9.03 -8.97 5.03
C ALA A 29 -7.85 -8.13 5.57
N GLY A 30 -7.25 -7.34 4.70
CA GLY A 30 -6.75 -6.01 5.04
C GLY A 30 -7.76 -5.03 4.43
N ASP A 31 -8.24 -3.99 5.12
CA ASP A 31 -7.55 -3.20 6.12
C ASP A 31 -8.57 -2.78 7.18
N GLU A 32 -8.52 -3.41 8.36
CA GLU A 32 -8.96 -2.72 9.56
C GLU A 32 -7.91 -1.64 9.81
N GLU A 33 -8.23 -0.39 9.45
CA GLU A 33 -7.45 0.80 9.83
C GLU A 33 -7.43 0.92 11.35
N THR A 34 -6.58 0.10 11.97
CA THR A 34 -6.14 0.31 13.33
C THR A 34 -5.18 1.49 13.24
N GLY A 35 -5.68 2.69 13.56
CA GLY A 35 -4.86 3.88 13.72
C GLY A 35 -3.71 3.60 14.67
N LYS A 36 -2.54 3.28 14.12
CA LYS A 36 -1.34 2.98 14.89
C LYS A 36 -0.52 4.26 14.98
N ALA A 37 -0.79 5.04 16.02
CA ALA A 37 0.13 6.05 16.48
C ALA A 37 1.44 5.36 16.91
N GLY A 38 2.51 5.63 16.16
CA GLY A 38 3.87 5.25 16.52
C GLY A 38 4.30 3.86 16.08
N GLU A 39 4.76 3.74 14.84
CA GLU A 39 5.73 2.72 14.47
C GLU A 39 7.14 3.27 14.71
N GLU A 40 7.82 2.73 15.72
CA GLU A 40 9.28 2.84 15.81
C GLU A 40 9.87 2.00 14.67
N GLU A 41 10.10 2.67 13.55
CA GLU A 41 10.81 2.10 12.42
C GLU A 41 12.32 2.13 12.63
N PRO A 42 13.05 1.17 12.01
CA PRO A 42 14.50 1.13 12.08
C PRO A 42 15.05 2.52 11.77
N PHE A 43 15.99 3.01 12.59
CA PHE A 43 16.58 4.34 12.51
C PHE A 43 17.06 4.64 11.08
N ARG A 44 16.17 5.17 10.23
CA ARG A 44 16.52 5.60 8.89
C ARG A 44 17.17 6.96 9.06
N MET A 45 18.49 6.93 9.05
CA MET A 45 19.30 8.12 9.28
C MET A 45 19.08 9.08 8.11
N CYS A 46 18.45 10.21 8.40
CA CYS A 46 18.32 11.31 7.47
C CYS A 46 19.24 12.44 7.90
N PRO A 47 20.45 12.53 7.32
CA PRO A 47 21.42 13.56 7.66
C PRO A 47 20.95 14.90 7.08
N CYS A 48 19.98 15.52 7.74
CA CYS A 48 19.43 16.80 7.35
C CYS A 48 19.91 17.93 8.27
N PRO A 49 20.17 19.13 7.72
CA PRO A 49 20.36 20.32 8.54
C PRO A 49 19.09 20.63 9.37
N ARG A 50 19.27 21.41 10.44
CA ARG A 50 18.20 21.84 11.35
C ARG A 50 17.63 23.22 10.99
N ASN A 51 17.81 23.66 9.75
CA ASN A 51 17.17 24.86 9.22
C ASN A 51 15.65 24.66 9.16
N LEU A 52 14.92 25.75 9.39
CA LEU A 52 13.47 25.81 9.34
C LEU A 52 13.04 26.52 8.05
N ASP A 53 12.80 25.73 7.01
CA ASP A 53 12.35 26.17 5.69
C ASP A 53 11.11 25.36 5.30
N PRO A 54 9.95 25.64 5.92
CA PRO A 54 8.78 24.78 5.83
C PRO A 54 8.30 24.59 4.38
N ILE A 55 7.91 23.36 4.05
CA ILE A 55 7.44 22.97 2.72
C ILE A 55 6.23 22.04 2.84
N CYS A 56 5.23 22.23 1.98
CA CYS A 56 4.02 21.41 1.98
C CYS A 56 4.21 20.22 1.04
N GLY A 57 4.01 19.01 1.56
CA GLY A 57 4.00 17.78 0.78
C GLY A 57 2.67 17.52 0.10
N SER A 58 2.68 16.68 -0.94
CA SER A 58 1.47 16.23 -1.66
C SER A 58 0.52 15.43 -0.78
N ASP A 59 1.01 14.94 0.36
CA ASP A 59 0.24 14.28 1.42
C ASP A 59 -0.43 15.26 2.40
N GLY A 60 -0.33 16.58 2.15
CA GLY A 60 -0.87 17.63 3.01
C GLY A 60 -0.12 17.79 4.34
N ARG A 61 1.08 17.22 4.47
CA ARG A 61 1.93 17.38 5.66
C ARG A 61 2.97 18.46 5.42
N THR A 62 3.18 19.29 6.45
CA THR A 62 4.30 20.24 6.46
C THR A 62 5.57 19.55 6.91
N TYR A 63 6.62 19.67 6.11
CA TYR A 63 7.97 19.22 6.44
C TYR A 63 8.81 20.43 6.85
N SER A 64 9.59 20.32 7.93
CA SER A 64 10.33 21.46 8.49
C SER A 64 11.41 22.02 7.55
N ASN A 65 11.88 21.20 6.59
CA ASN A 65 12.73 21.62 5.49
C ASN A 65 12.65 20.65 4.30
N PRO A 66 13.15 21.04 3.11
CA PRO A 66 13.14 20.16 1.93
C PRO A 66 13.91 18.86 2.11
N CYS A 67 14.99 18.85 2.89
CA CYS A 67 15.76 17.63 3.15
C CYS A 67 14.92 16.57 3.89
N LEU A 68 14.12 17.00 4.88
CA LEU A 68 13.24 16.10 5.61
C LEU A 68 12.09 15.57 4.74
N LEU A 69 11.59 16.35 3.79
CA LEU A 69 10.64 15.87 2.79
C LEU A 69 11.28 14.79 1.90
N GLU A 70 12.49 15.02 1.41
CA GLU A 70 13.21 14.05 0.56
C GLU A 70 13.55 12.76 1.32
N CYS A 71 13.97 12.89 2.57
CA CYS A 71 14.11 11.77 3.48
C CYS A 71 12.84 10.93 3.54
N GLN A 72 11.69 11.57 3.76
CA GLN A 72 10.40 10.88 3.80
C GLN A 72 10.05 10.25 2.45
N LEU A 73 10.37 10.90 1.33
CA LEU A 73 10.17 10.40 -0.02
C LEU A 73 10.91 9.06 -0.22
N HIS A 74 12.18 9.00 0.16
CA HIS A 74 12.99 7.79 -0.02
C HIS A 74 12.69 6.68 0.99
N HIS A 75 12.21 7.04 2.18
CA HIS A 75 12.08 6.10 3.28
C HIS A 75 10.66 5.65 3.56
N ARG A 76 9.66 6.53 3.46
CA ARG A 76 8.30 6.20 3.89
C ARG A 76 7.29 6.22 2.75
N ASN A 77 7.34 7.25 1.90
CA ASN A 77 6.33 7.48 0.88
C ASN A 77 6.97 7.85 -0.45
N ARG A 78 7.22 6.87 -1.32
CA ARG A 78 7.80 7.07 -2.67
C ARG A 78 6.94 7.91 -3.62
N ASN A 79 5.69 8.16 -3.26
CA ASN A 79 4.76 9.00 -4.03
C ASN A 79 4.67 10.43 -3.48
N LEU A 80 5.43 10.75 -2.42
CA LEU A 80 5.48 12.09 -1.87
C LEU A 80 6.09 13.05 -2.89
N LYS A 81 5.47 14.22 -3.04
CA LYS A 81 5.98 15.29 -3.89
C LYS A 81 5.91 16.58 -3.10
N VAL A 82 6.68 17.57 -3.51
CA VAL A 82 6.44 18.94 -3.09
C VAL A 82 5.11 19.39 -3.71
N ARG A 83 4.21 19.91 -2.88
CA ARG A 83 3.00 20.60 -3.34
C ARG A 83 3.30 22.08 -3.57
N HIS A 84 3.77 22.78 -2.53
CA HIS A 84 4.18 24.17 -2.62
C HIS A 84 5.20 24.51 -1.53
N MET A 85 5.88 25.65 -1.71
CA MET A 85 6.79 26.22 -0.70
C MET A 85 5.98 26.82 0.45
N GLY A 86 6.51 26.77 1.67
CA GLY A 86 5.80 27.19 2.87
C GLY A 86 5.04 26.04 3.54
N PRO A 87 4.48 26.27 4.74
CA PRO A 87 3.69 25.28 5.45
C PRO A 87 2.36 25.02 4.75
N CYS A 88 1.81 23.82 4.94
CA CYS A 88 0.45 23.53 4.50
C CYS A 88 -0.58 24.38 5.28
N GLU A 89 -1.61 24.83 4.58
CA GLU A 89 -2.79 25.50 5.11
C GLU A 89 -3.77 24.49 5.74
N LYS A 90 -4.53 24.93 6.75
CA LYS A 90 -5.53 24.08 7.39
C LYS A 90 -6.68 23.79 6.41
N GLY A 91 -6.85 22.52 6.04
CA GLY A 91 -7.94 22.08 5.18
C GLY A 91 -7.56 21.83 3.73
N GLU A 92 -6.28 21.93 3.38
CA GLU A 92 -5.76 21.40 2.12
C GLU A 92 -6.00 19.89 2.07
N LYS A 93 -6.97 19.48 1.25
CA LYS A 93 -7.24 18.08 1.03
C LYS A 93 -6.10 17.52 0.16
N VAL A 94 -5.90 16.21 0.19
CA VAL A 94 -5.07 15.52 -0.80
C VAL A 94 -5.96 15.35 -2.02
N ASP A 95 -6.23 16.45 -2.72
CA ASP A 95 -6.98 16.39 -3.96
C ASP A 95 -6.06 15.91 -5.09
N ASN A 96 -6.43 14.77 -5.69
CA ASN A 96 -5.84 14.19 -6.90
C ASN A 96 -6.15 15.06 -8.14
N ALA A 97 -5.99 16.38 -8.04
CA ALA A 97 -6.32 17.33 -9.09
C ALA A 97 -5.58 18.66 -8.89
N SER A 98 -4.25 18.63 -8.81
CA SER A 98 -3.47 19.79 -9.23
C SER A 98 -3.08 19.63 -10.70
N LEU A 99 -4.01 20.01 -11.58
CA LEU A 99 -3.72 20.70 -12.84
C LEU A 99 -5.00 21.44 -13.27
N PRO A 100 -4.88 22.57 -14.00
CA PRO A 100 -4.83 23.92 -13.46
C PRO A 100 -6.01 24.76 -13.98
N ASP A 101 -6.32 25.90 -13.36
CA ASP A 101 -7.09 26.99 -14.02
C ASP A 101 -6.84 28.32 -13.30
N LEU A 102 -5.76 29.02 -13.65
CA LEU A 102 -5.75 30.32 -14.35
C LEU A 102 -4.34 30.93 -14.42
#